data_AF-A0A959EXG6-F1
#
_entry.id   AF-A0A959EXG6-F1
#
_cell.length_a   1.000
_cell.length_b   1.000
_cell.length_c   1.000
_cell.angle_alpha   90.00
_cell.angle_beta   90.00
_cell.angle_gamma   90.00
#
_symmetry.space_group_name_H-M   'P 1'
#
loop_
_entity.id
_entity.type
_entity.pdbx_description
1 polymer ?
#
loop_
_entity_poly.entity_id
_entity_poly.type
_entity_poly.pdbx_seq_one_letter_code
_entity_poly.pdbx_strand_id
1 'polypeptide(L)' 'MTVQEAFDQLTKLLLPPYGAEEARSIARIALEDGFGWKQPYGSLKLDEKQIERLDAMATRLQAHEP' A
#
# COMPACT_ATOMS: atom_id res chain seq x y z
N MET A 1 2.79 -0.07 -13.11
CA MET A 1 1.93 0.36 -11.98
C MET A 1 2.47 1.66 -11.41
N THR A 2 1.60 2.56 -10.98
CA THR A 2 1.93 3.83 -10.31
C THR A 2 1.73 3.71 -8.80
N VAL A 3 2.34 4.60 -8.03
CA VAL A 3 2.16 4.62 -6.57
C VAL A 3 0.71 4.87 -6.18
N GLN A 4 -0.03 5.65 -6.97
CA GLN A 4 -1.48 5.81 -6.80
C GLN A 4 -2.22 4.49 -6.99
N GLU A 5 -1.94 3.74 -8.05
CA GLU A 5 -2.54 2.42 -8.28
C GLU A 5 -2.18 1.43 -7.16
N ALA A 6 -0.94 1.47 -6.65
CA ALA A 6 -0.50 0.66 -5.51
C ALA A 6 -1.28 0.99 -4.22
N PHE A 7 -1.49 2.28 -3.95
CA PHE A 7 -2.30 2.74 -2.82
C PHE A 7 -3.76 2.29 -2.94
N ASP A 8 -4.35 2.42 -4.12
CA ASP A 8 -5.73 2.01 -4.37
C ASP A 8 -5.90 0.48 -4.23
N GLN A 9 -4.92 -0.30 -4.69
CA GLN A 9 -4.89 -1.76 -4.50
C GLN A 9 -4.79 -2.15 -3.02
N LEU A 10 -3.83 -1.60 -2.28
CA LEU A 10 -3.68 -1.85 -0.85
C LEU A 10 -4.94 -1.48 -0.07
N THR A 11 -5.53 -0.32 -0.36
CA THR A 11 -6.75 0.14 0.29
C THR A 11 -7.91 -0.82 0.01
N LYS A 12 -8.09 -1.26 -1.24
CA LYS A 12 -9.15 -2.23 -1.60
C LYS A 12 -8.95 -3.58 -0.91
N LEU A 13 -7.70 -4.00 -0.76
CA LEU A 13 -7.32 -5.27 -0.17
C LEU A 13 -7.49 -5.28 1.36
N LEU A 14 -7.28 -4.14 2.00
CA LEU A 14 -7.48 -3.93 3.45
C LEU A 14 -8.92 -3.51 3.81
N LEU A 15 -9.76 -3.20 2.81
CA LEU A 15 -11.14 -2.78 3.04
C LEU A 15 -11.99 -3.83 3.80
N PRO A 16 -11.96 -5.14 3.48
CA PRO A 16 -12.79 -6.12 4.17
C PRO A 16 -12.47 -6.30 5.67
N PRO A 17 -11.19 -6.37 6.11
CA PRO A 17 -10.88 -6.53 7.54
C PRO A 17 -10.88 -5.24 8.37
N TYR A 18 -10.64 -4.06 7.78
CA TYR A 18 -10.43 -2.81 8.54
C TYR A 18 -11.47 -1.71 8.25
N GLY A 19 -12.25 -1.81 7.18
CA GLY A 19 -13.15 -0.74 6.76
C GLY A 19 -12.43 0.44 6.08
N ALA A 20 -13.19 1.39 5.54
CA ALA A 20 -12.67 2.34 4.54
C ALA A 20 -11.64 3.35 5.06
N GLU A 21 -11.86 3.91 6.25
CA GLU A 21 -10.94 4.91 6.82
C GLU A 21 -9.64 4.27 7.29
N GLU A 22 -9.74 3.15 8.01
CA GLU A 22 -8.59 2.46 8.55
C GLU A 22 -7.76 1.81 7.44
N ALA A 23 -8.38 1.20 6.43
CA ALA A 23 -7.68 0.69 5.25
C ALA A 23 -6.86 1.78 4.53
N ARG A 24 -7.42 2.99 4.37
CA ARG A 24 -6.70 4.13 3.79
C ARG A 24 -5.54 4.58 4.67
N SER A 25 -5.75 4.62 5.99
CA SER A 25 -4.71 5.03 6.95
C SER A 25 -3.55 4.03 6.96
N ILE A 26 -3.84 2.74 7.05
CA ILE A 26 -2.84 1.66 6.99
C ILE A 26 -2.10 1.69 5.65
N ALA A 27 -2.82 1.77 4.53
CA ALA A 27 -2.19 1.84 3.21
C ALA A 27 -1.27 3.05 3.08
N ARG A 28 -1.66 4.22 3.64
CA ARG A 28 -0.82 5.41 3.64
C ARG A 28 0.44 5.21 4.48
N ILE A 29 0.31 4.73 5.71
CA ILE A 29 1.44 4.46 6.61
C ILE A 29 2.39 3.45 5.97
N ALA A 30 1.85 2.38 5.40
CA ALA A 30 2.64 1.32 4.77
C ALA A 30 3.47 1.84 3.57
N LEU A 31 2.90 2.74 2.75
CA LEU A 31 3.63 3.37 1.65
C LEU A 31 4.64 4.43 2.11
N GLU A 32 4.27 5.25 3.10
CA GLU A 32 5.15 6.29 3.64
C GLU A 32 6.35 5.69 4.39
N ASP A 33 6.13 4.64 5.20
CA ASP A 33 7.17 4.00 6.02
C ASP A 33 7.96 2.94 5.22
N GLY A 34 7.27 2.11 4.44
CA GLY A 34 7.90 1.03 3.68
C GLY A 34 8.69 1.52 2.46
N PHE A 35 8.24 2.61 1.82
CA PHE A 35 8.80 3.10 0.56
C PHE A 35 9.23 4.56 0.59
N GLY A 36 8.89 5.32 1.63
CA GLY A 36 9.18 6.76 1.69
C GLY A 36 8.29 7.60 0.77
N TRP A 37 7.22 7.03 0.20
CA TRP A 37 6.34 7.74 -0.72
C TRP A 37 5.32 8.58 0.03
N LYS A 38 5.45 9.90 -0.06
CA LYS A 38 4.54 10.85 0.58
C LYS A 38 3.48 11.36 -0.39
N GLN A 39 2.30 11.68 0.12
CA GLN A 39 1.27 12.34 -0.69
C GLN A 39 1.65 13.79 -1.03
N PRO A 40 1.24 14.29 -2.22
CA PRO A 40 0.58 13.55 -3.30
C PRO A 40 1.55 12.61 -4.03
N TYR A 41 1.14 11.36 -4.24
CA TYR A 41 2.00 10.28 -4.76
C TYR A 41 2.47 10.50 -6.22
N GLY A 42 1.88 11.47 -6.91
CA GLY A 42 2.23 11.85 -8.27
C GLY A 42 2.13 10.71 -9.29
N SER A 43 2.68 10.93 -10.48
CA SER A 43 2.77 9.93 -11.55
C SER A 43 3.98 9.00 -11.39
N LEU A 44 4.45 8.78 -10.16
CA LEU A 44 5.62 7.94 -9.90
C LEU A 44 5.30 6.49 -10.29
N LYS A 45 6.13 5.90 -11.15
CA LYS A 45 6.01 4.50 -11.57
C LYS A 45 6.83 3.61 -10.66
N LEU A 46 6.28 2.46 -10.29
CA LEU A 46 7.01 1.42 -9.58
C LEU A 46 7.89 0.63 -10.55
N ASP A 47 9.11 0.32 -10.10
CA ASP A 47 9.96 -0.72 -10.70
C ASP A 47 9.54 -2.13 -10.24
N GLU A 48 10.05 -3.17 -10.90
CA GLU A 48 9.70 -4.57 -10.56
C GLU A 48 10.01 -4.94 -9.10
N LYS A 49 11.12 -4.46 -8.53
CA LYS A 49 11.49 -4.75 -7.15
C LYS A 49 10.55 -4.08 -6.16
N GLN A 50 10.07 -2.88 -6.48
CA GLN A 50 9.10 -2.15 -5.68
C GLN A 50 7.74 -2.85 -5.72
N ILE A 51 7.35 -3.39 -6.87
CA ILE A 51 6.13 -4.21 -7.02
C ILE A 51 6.23 -5.46 -6.15
N GLU A 52 7.32 -6.22 -6.24
CA GLU A 52 7.52 -7.42 -5.41
C GLU A 52 7.49 -7.12 -3.91
N ARG A 53 8.12 -6.02 -3.47
CA ARG A 53 8.08 -5.59 -2.07
C ARG A 53 6.67 -5.18 -1.64
N LEU A 54 5.90 -4.55 -2.52
CA LEU A 54 4.52 -4.14 -2.26
C LEU A 54 3.63 -5.37 -2.04
N ASP A 55 3.76 -6.39 -2.90
CA ASP A 55 3.01 -7.65 -2.79
C ASP A 55 3.34 -8.40 -1.50
N ALA A 56 4.63 -8.47 -1.14
CA ALA A 56 5.07 -9.07 0.12
C ALA A 56 4.49 -8.33 1.33
N MET A 57 4.47 -6.99 1.29
CA MET A 57 3.88 -6.16 2.33
C MET A 57 2.37 -6.34 2.43
N ALA A 58 1.66 -6.36 1.30
CA ALA A 58 0.22 -6.59 1.26
C ALA A 58 -0.15 -7.96 1.86
N THR A 59 0.65 -8.99 1.58
CA THR A 59 0.49 -10.33 2.16
C THR A 59 0.64 -10.31 3.69
N ARG A 60 1.66 -9.63 4.22
CA ARG A 60 1.87 -9.50 5.68
C ARG A 60 0.74 -8.74 6.37
N LEU A 61 0.28 -7.64 5.76
CA LEU A 61 -0.83 -6.84 6.27
C LEU A 61 -2.16 -7.62 6.30
N GLN A 62 -2.38 -8.53 5.33
CA GLN A 62 -3.52 -9.47 5.34
C GLN A 62 -3.42 -10.55 6.41
N ALA A 63 -2.21 -11.04 6.66
CA ALA A 63 -1.98 -12.05 7.68
C ALA A 63 -2.13 -11.51 9.11
N HIS A 64 -2.42 -10.21 9.28
CA HIS A 64 -2.37 -9.49 10.56
C HIS A 64 -1.02 -9.65 11.27
N GLU A 65 0.05 -9.91 10.51
CA GLU A 65 1.39 -10.03 11.06
C GLU A 65 2.00 -8.62 11.20
N PRO A 66 2.64 -8.32 12.35
CA PRO A 66 3.30 -7.04 12.58
C PRO A 66 4.52 -6.80 11.66
#